data_AF-A0AA35TRL5-F1
#
_entry.id   AF-A0AA35TRL5-F1
#
_cell.length_a   1.000
_cell.length_b   1.000
_cell.length_c   1.000
_cell.angle_alpha   90.00
_cell.angle_beta   90.00
_cell.angle_gamma   90.00
#
_symmetry.space_group_name_H-M   'P 1'
#
loop_
_entity.id
_entity.type
_entity.pdbx_description
1 polymer ?
#
loop_
_entity_poly.entity_id
_entity_poly.type
_entity_poly.pdbx_seq_one_letter_code
_entity_poly.pdbx_strand_id
1 'polypeptide(L)' 'MKLLELKSLKYYLLSYRQVGIVQEHAANRILKDLVAACRPHRMAVSLDYKTRGGIHTTVDVAYQATEV' A
#
# COMPACT_ATOMS: atom_id res chain seq x y z
N MET A 1 10.02 -4.87 -16.11
CA MET A 1 9.36 -4.01 -15.11
C MET A 1 8.09 -3.45 -15.74
N LYS A 2 6.94 -3.52 -15.06
CA LYS A 2 5.66 -2.96 -15.56
C LYS A 2 5.34 -1.67 -14.80
N LEU A 3 4.69 -0.70 -15.42
CA LEU A 3 4.23 0.51 -14.74
C LEU A 3 2.77 0.33 -14.30
N LEU A 4 2.44 0.81 -13.11
CA LEU A 4 1.06 0.80 -12.62
C LEU A 4 0.29 1.94 -13.27
N GLU A 5 -0.85 1.60 -13.88
CA GLU A 5 -1.74 2.59 -14.49
C GLU A 5 -2.62 3.24 -13.40
N LEU A 6 -2.80 4.56 -13.49
CA LEU A 6 -3.39 5.38 -12.44
C LEU A 6 -4.88 5.07 -12.18
N LYS A 7 -5.68 4.87 -13.22
CA LYS A 7 -7.10 4.52 -13.10
C LYS A 7 -7.27 3.18 -12.39
N SER A 8 -6.44 2.19 -12.73
CA SER A 8 -6.43 0.86 -12.12
C SER A 8 -6.03 0.94 -10.65
N LEU A 9 -4.99 1.72 -10.31
CA LEU A 9 -4.58 1.97 -8.93
C LEU A 9 -5.70 2.62 -8.10
N LYS A 10 -6.42 3.59 -8.67
CA LYS A 10 -7.58 4.21 -8.02
C LYS A 10 -8.66 3.18 -7.68
N TYR A 11 -9.06 2.32 -8.62
CA TYR A 11 -10.08 1.30 -8.37
C TYR A 11 -9.61 0.26 -7.36
N TYR A 12 -8.34 -0.13 -7.41
CA TYR A 12 -7.73 -0.99 -6.41
C TYR A 12 -7.86 -0.40 -5.00
N LEU A 13 -7.48 0.87 -4.80
CA LEU A 13 -7.63 1.54 -3.50
C LEU A 13 -9.11 1.67 -3.07
N LEU A 14 -10.01 1.98 -4.01
CA LEU A 14 -11.45 2.06 -3.73
C LEU A 14 -12.07 0.72 -3.30
N SER A 15 -11.48 -0.41 -3.69
CA SER A 15 -11.96 -1.74 -3.28
C SER A 15 -11.88 -1.97 -1.77
N TYR A 16 -10.98 -1.27 -1.06
CA TYR A 16 -10.82 -1.37 0.39
C TYR A 16 -11.93 -0.68 1.19
N ARG A 17 -12.84 0.08 0.54
CA ARG A 17 -13.88 0.87 1.23
C ARG A 17 -14.81 0.07 2.14
N GLN A 18 -15.05 -1.19 1.80
CA GLN A 18 -15.95 -2.09 2.54
C GLN A 18 -15.20 -3.23 3.22
N VAL A 19 -13.87 -3.15 3.28
CA VAL A 19 -13.03 -4.18 3.87
C VAL A 19 -12.70 -3.78 5.30
N GLY A 20 -13.13 -4.60 6.27
CA GLY A 20 -12.68 -4.47 7.65
C GLY A 20 -11.22 -4.91 7.77
N ILE A 21 -10.31 -3.95 7.81
CA ILE A 21 -8.86 -4.19 7.85
C ILE A 21 -8.19 -3.23 8.84
N VAL A 22 -7.24 -3.75 9.62
CA VAL A 22 -6.40 -2.93 10.51
C VAL A 22 -5.39 -2.11 9.71
N GLN A 23 -4.98 -0.96 10.24
CA GLN A 23 -4.20 0.05 9.50
C GLN A 23 -2.85 -0.50 9.00
N GLU A 24 -2.14 -1.23 9.87
CA GLU A 24 -0.84 -1.82 9.59
C GLU A 24 -0.94 -2.96 8.56
N HIS A 25 -2.03 -3.73 8.62
CA HIS A 25 -2.26 -4.81 7.67
C HIS A 25 -2.60 -4.27 6.28
N ALA A 26 -3.35 -3.16 6.20
CA ALA A 26 -3.67 -2.51 4.94
C ALA A 26 -2.39 -2.03 4.22
N ALA A 27 -1.47 -1.36 4.92
CA ALA A 27 -0.20 -0.91 4.33
C ALA A 27 0.63 -2.07 3.79
N ASN A 28 0.82 -3.13 4.60
CA ASN A 28 1.56 -4.32 4.20
C ASN A 28 0.93 -5.03 3.00
N ARG A 29 -0.40 -5.18 3.00
CA ARG A 29 -1.12 -5.83 1.90
C ARG A 29 -1.00 -5.02 0.62
N ILE A 30 -1.20 -3.69 0.69
CA ILE A 30 -1.04 -2.80 -0.46
C ILE A 30 0.36 -2.93 -1.04
N LEU A 31 1.42 -2.84 -0.24
CA LEU A 31 2.78 -2.99 -0.73
C LEU A 31 3.00 -4.34 -1.43
N LYS A 32 2.56 -5.45 -0.82
CA LYS A 32 2.70 -6.80 -1.40
C LYS A 32 2.00 -6.93 -2.75
N ASP A 33 0.76 -6.47 -2.86
CA ASP A 33 -0.03 -6.56 -4.08
C ASP A 33 0.59 -5.71 -5.21
N LEU A 34 1.08 -4.50 -4.88
CA LEU A 34 1.76 -3.63 -5.84
C LEU A 34 3.11 -4.21 -6.30
N VAL A 35 3.92 -4.74 -5.37
CA VAL A 35 5.20 -5.40 -5.69
C VAL A 35 4.97 -6.61 -6.61
N ALA A 36 3.97 -7.44 -6.33
CA ALA A 36 3.63 -8.57 -7.17
C ALA A 36 3.20 -8.15 -8.58
N ALA A 37 2.46 -7.05 -8.70
CA ALA A 37 1.94 -6.55 -9.98
C ALA A 37 3.03 -5.97 -10.89
N CYS A 38 3.99 -5.21 -10.35
CA CYS A 38 4.96 -4.47 -11.17
C CYS A 38 6.42 -4.93 -11.06
N ARG A 39 6.76 -5.73 -10.03
CA ARG A 39 8.11 -6.22 -9.71
C ARG A 39 9.15 -5.09 -9.72
N PRO A 40 9.00 -4.08 -8.85
CA PRO A 40 9.89 -2.93 -8.80
C PRO A 40 11.24 -3.32 -8.17
N HIS A 41 12.29 -2.54 -8.41
CA HIS A 41 13.55 -2.67 -7.66
C HIS A 41 13.39 -2.16 -6.22
N ARG A 42 12.64 -1.07 -6.05
CA ARG A 42 12.32 -0.48 -4.75
C ARG A 42 10.90 0.10 -4.78
N MET A 43 10.18 0.00 -3.66
CA MET A 43 8.88 0.62 -3.48
C MET A 43 8.68 1.02 -2.02
N ALA A 44 8.03 2.15 -1.78
CA ALA A 44 7.57 2.56 -0.45
C ALA A 44 6.09 2.94 -0.53
N VAL A 45 5.34 2.61 0.52
CA VAL A 45 3.93 2.96 0.68
C VAL A 45 3.75 3.58 2.06
N SER A 46 3.17 4.77 2.08
CA SER A 46 2.81 5.51 3.30
C SER A 46 1.30 5.68 3.34
N LEU A 47 0.67 5.21 4.41
CA LEU A 47 -0.76 5.43 4.66
C LEU A 47 -0.91 6.42 5.80
N ASP A 48 -1.41 7.61 5.47
CA ASP A 48 -1.81 8.64 6.42
C ASP A 48 -3.30 8.48 6.76
N TYR A 49 -3.57 8.16 8.03
CA TYR A 49 -4.93 8.00 8.53
C TYR A 49 -5.42 9.25 9.25
N LYS A 50 -6.70 9.55 9.02
CA LYS A 50 -7.43 10.54 9.82
C LYS A 50 -7.42 10.16 11.29
N THR A 51 -7.25 11.16 12.14
CA THR A 51 -7.26 11.03 13.59
C THR A 51 -8.53 10.34 14.08
N ARG A 52 -8.35 9.33 14.95
CA ARG A 52 -9.45 8.64 15.64
C ARG A 52 -9.13 8.58 17.13
N GLY A 53 -10.08 8.97 17.96
CA GLY A 53 -9.89 9.00 19.42
C GLY A 53 -8.73 9.90 19.88
N GLY A 54 -8.43 10.97 19.13
CA GLY A 54 -7.31 11.87 19.43
C GLY A 54 -5.93 11.37 18.98
N ILE A 55 -5.84 10.17 18.40
CA ILE A 55 -4.57 9.59 17.93
C ILE A 55 -4.51 9.70 16.41
N HIS A 56 -3.44 10.32 15.92
CA HIS A 56 -3.07 10.34 14.50
C HIS A 56 -2.12 9.18 14.21
N THR A 57 -2.31 8.51 13.08
CA THR A 57 -1.57 7.29 12.75
C THR A 57 -1.08 7.37 11.32
N THR A 58 0.22 7.15 11.15
CA THR A 58 0.87 6.98 9.86
C THR A 58 1.56 5.63 9.84
N VAL A 59 1.41 4.89 8.74
CA VAL A 59 2.05 3.59 8.56
C VAL A 59 2.92 3.62 7.31
N ASP A 60 4.22 3.41 7.50
CA ASP A 60 5.21 3.35 6.43
C ASP A 60 5.73 1.92 6.25
N VAL A 61 5.73 1.45 5.00
CA VAL A 61 6.30 0.15 4.62
C VAL A 61 7.15 0.29 3.36
N ALA A 62 8.22 -0.49 3.29
CA ALA A 62 9.15 -0.46 2.16
C ALA A 62 9.51 -1.87 1.68
N TYR A 63 9.75 -1.97 0.36
CA TYR A 63 10.27 -3.14 -0.32
C TYR A 63 11.56 -2.77 -1.05
N GLN A 64 12.56 -3.64 -0.94
CA GLN A 64 13.81 -3.58 -1.68
C GLN A 64 14.07 -4.98 -2.25
N ALA A 65 14.30 -5.06 -3.56
CA ALA A 65 14.71 -6.31 -4.18
C ALA A 65 16.10 -6.71 -3.64
N THR A 66 16.21 -7.94 -3.15
CA THR A 66 17.52 -8.54 -2.87
C THR A 66 18.09 -8.98 -4.20
N GLU A 67 19.19 -8.36 -4.63
CA GLU A 67 20.00 -8.89 -5.73
C GLU A 67 20.58 -10.24 -5.27
N VAL A 68 20.33 -11.29 -6.06
CA VAL A 68 20.92 -12.62 -5.91
C VAL A 68 21.92 -12.81 -7.03
#